data_AF-A0A7C5WJ63-F1
#
_entry.id   AF-A0A7C5WJ63-F1
#
_cell.length_a   1.000
_cell.length_b   1.000
_cell.length_c   1.000
_cell.angle_alpha   90.00
_cell.angle_beta   90.00
_cell.angle_gamma   90.00
#
_symmetry.space_group_name_H-M   'P 1'
#
loop_
_entity.id
_entity.type
_entity.pdbx_description
1 polymer ?
#
loop_
_entity_poly.entity_id
_entity_poly.type
_entity_poly.pdbx_seq_one_letter_code
_entity_poly.pdbx_strand_id
1 'polypeptide(L)' 'MAKTDAELLDLVDAAIESVLTKGQAVGAMGQTWTKADLTQLYKMRADLQARVAAAKGSPLRRAVAAAPYRG' A
#
# COMPACT_ATOMS: atom_id res chain seq x y z
N MET A 1 13.54 10.38 2.07
CA MET A 1 12.27 10.42 1.30
C MET A 1 11.37 9.33 1.86
N ALA A 2 10.15 9.65 2.27
CA ALA A 2 9.18 8.63 2.74
C ALA A 2 8.66 7.87 1.52
N LYS A 3 8.58 6.53 1.59
CA LYS A 3 8.00 5.72 0.53
C LYS A 3 6.51 6.03 0.41
N THR A 4 6.02 6.17 -0.81
CA THR A 4 4.60 6.38 -1.09
C THR A 4 3.80 5.09 -0.80
N ASP A 5 2.50 5.23 -0.55
CA ASP A 5 1.61 4.08 -0.32
C ASP A 5 1.63 3.07 -1.49
N ALA A 6 1.86 3.55 -2.73
CA ALA A 6 2.01 2.70 -3.90
C ALA A 6 3.32 1.89 -3.87
N GLU A 7 4.44 2.52 -3.52
CA GLU A 7 5.72 1.81 -3.37
C GLU A 7 5.69 0.82 -2.20
N LEU A 8 4.95 1.14 -1.14
CA LEU A 8 4.72 0.21 -0.02
C LEU A 8 3.88 -0.99 -0.46
N LEU A 9 2.87 -0.78 -1.31
CA LEU A 9 2.05 -1.85 -1.86
C LEU A 9 2.89 -2.82 -2.71
N ASP A 10 3.73 -2.30 -3.60
CA ASP A 10 4.64 -3.13 -4.42
C ASP A 10 5.59 -3.97 -3.56
N LEU A 11 6.10 -3.40 -2.46
CA LEU A 11 6.96 -4.14 -1.52
C LEU A 11 6.21 -5.25 -0.80
N VAL A 12 4.95 -5.03 -0.43
CA VAL A 12 4.12 -6.05 0.21
C VAL A 12 3.79 -7.16 -0.79
N ASP A 13 3.45 -6.82 -2.03
CA ASP A 13 3.19 -7.82 -3.08
C ASP A 13 4.43 -8.67 -3.37
N ALA A 14 5.61 -8.05 -3.48
CA ALA A 14 6.89 -8.76 -3.64
C ALA A 14 7.22 -9.66 -2.44
N ALA A 15 6.88 -9.22 -1.22
CA ALA A 15 7.07 -10.03 -0.01
C ALA A 15 6.13 -11.25 0.00
N ILE A 16 4.86 -11.09 -0.38
CA ILE A 16 3.91 -12.21 -0.51
C ILE A 16 4.43 -13.23 -1.52
N GLU A 17 4.84 -12.78 -2.70
CA GLU A 17 5.38 -13.66 -3.75
C GLU A 17 6.63 -14.42 -3.28
N SER A 18 7.57 -13.73 -2.63
CA SER A 18 8.77 -14.37 -2.07
C SER A 18 8.44 -15.38 -0.97
N VAL A 19 7.46 -15.09 -0.11
CA VAL A 19 7.01 -16.06 0.91
C VAL A 19 6.37 -17.29 0.28
N LEU A 20 5.57 -17.12 -0.78
CA LEU A 20 4.93 -18.23 -1.48
C LEU A 20 5.94 -19.12 -2.23
N THR A 21 6.95 -18.50 -2.85
CA THR A 21 7.94 -19.20 -3.69
C THR A 21 9.12 -19.76 -2.91
N LYS A 22 9.67 -18.98 -1.96
CA LYS A 22 10.89 -19.31 -1.20
C LYS A 22 10.61 -19.67 0.27
N GLY A 23 9.36 -19.55 0.72
CA GLY A 23 8.95 -19.80 2.10
C GLY A 23 9.16 -18.62 3.05
N GLN A 24 9.92 -17.59 2.63
CA GLN A 24 10.23 -16.40 3.42
C GLN A 24 10.57 -15.20 2.52
N ALA A 25 10.37 -13.99 3.05
CA ALA A 25 10.77 -12.73 2.41
C ALA A 25 11.49 -11.82 3.42
N VAL A 26 12.60 -11.22 3.03
CA VAL A 26 13.29 -10.22 3.85
C VAL A 26 12.71 -8.84 3.49
N GLY A 27 12.02 -8.23 4.45
CA GLY A 27 11.44 -6.90 4.32
C GLY A 27 12.49 -5.80 4.32
N ALA A 28 12.11 -4.62 3.82
CA ALA A 28 13.00 -3.46 3.64
C ALA A 28 13.59 -2.89 4.95
N MET A 29 13.11 -3.30 6.13
CA MET A 29 13.62 -2.91 7.45
C MET A 29 14.36 -4.04 8.18
N GLY A 30 14.73 -5.12 7.49
CA GLY A 30 15.40 -6.28 8.10
C GLY A 30 14.45 -7.24 8.83
N GLN A 31 13.15 -7.06 8.66
CA GLN A 31 12.12 -7.95 9.19
C GLN A 31 11.89 -9.12 8.23
N THR A 32 12.01 -10.36 8.70
CA THR A 32 11.70 -11.54 7.89
C THR A 32 10.22 -11.89 8.00
N TRP A 33 9.56 -12.01 6.86
CA TRP A 33 8.20 -12.48 6.73
C TRP A 33 8.21 -13.95 6.32
N THR A 34 7.31 -14.75 6.88
CA THR A 34 7.19 -16.19 6.61
C THR A 34 5.76 -16.55 6.24
N LYS A 35 5.52 -17.83 5.93
CA LYS A 35 4.15 -18.31 5.64
C LYS A 35 3.14 -18.03 6.76
N ALA A 36 3.58 -17.96 8.01
CA ALA A 36 2.72 -17.62 9.15
C ALA A 36 2.20 -16.17 9.05
N ASP A 37 2.98 -15.29 8.43
CA ASP A 37 2.69 -13.87 8.31
C ASP A 37 1.91 -13.52 7.04
N LEU A 38 1.64 -14.48 6.15
CA LEU A 38 0.89 -14.25 4.91
C LEU A 38 -0.45 -13.58 5.17
N THR A 39 -1.18 -14.01 6.20
CA THR A 39 -2.47 -13.41 6.57
C THR A 39 -2.32 -11.93 6.91
N GLN A 40 -1.22 -11.55 7.57
CA GLN A 40 -0.93 -10.17 7.91
C GLN A 40 -0.49 -9.37 6.67
N LEU A 41 0.34 -9.95 5.81
CA LEU A 41 0.73 -9.33 4.54
C LEU A 41 -0.49 -9.06 3.64
N TYR A 42 -1.43 -10.00 3.52
CA TYR A 42 -2.68 -9.77 2.77
C TYR A 42 -3.54 -8.65 3.38
N LYS A 43 -3.60 -8.54 4.71
CA LYS A 43 -4.29 -7.42 5.38
C LYS A 43 -3.60 -6.09 5.07
N MET A 44 -2.27 -6.03 5.16
CA MET A 44 -1.51 -4.82 4.82
C MET A 44 -1.70 -4.41 3.36
N ARG A 45 -1.70 -5.38 2.44
CA ARG A 45 -1.99 -5.17 1.02
C ARG A 45 -3.37 -4.55 0.83
N ALA A 46 -4.40 -5.10 1.48
CA ALA A 46 -5.77 -4.59 1.37
C ALA A 46 -5.92 -3.16 1.92
N ASP A 47 -5.30 -2.85 3.07
CA ASP A 47 -5.29 -1.50 3.65
C ASP A 47 -4.59 -0.50 2.72
N LEU A 48 -3.41 -0.86 2.21
CA LEU A 48 -2.65 -0.02 1.27
C LEU A 48 -3.42 0.18 -0.05
N GLN A 49 -4.04 -0.87 -0.60
CA GLN A 49 -4.91 -0.73 -1.77
C GLN A 49 -6.08 0.22 -1.52
N ALA A 50 -6.73 0.13 -0.35
CA ALA A 50 -7.82 1.03 0.01
C ALA A 50 -7.33 2.47 0.12
N ARG A 51 -6.15 2.72 0.70
CA ARG A 51 -5.53 4.06 0.79
C ARG A 51 -5.16 4.62 -0.58
N VAL A 52 -4.53 3.81 -1.44
CA VAL A 52 -4.19 4.20 -2.82
C VAL A 52 -5.46 4.51 -3.63
N ALA A 53 -6.52 3.69 -3.47
CA ALA A 53 -7.80 3.92 -4.11
C ALA A 53 -8.48 5.19 -3.58
N ALA A 54 -8.47 5.43 -2.28
CA ALA A 54 -9.00 6.64 -1.66
C ALA A 54 -8.23 7.90 -2.10
N ALA A 55 -6.91 7.81 -2.23
CA ALA A 55 -6.07 8.88 -2.76
C ALA A 55 -6.43 9.22 -4.22
N LYS A 56 -6.78 8.23 -5.05
CA LYS A 56 -7.27 8.44 -6.42
C LYS A 56 -8.74 8.90 -6.49
N GLY A 57 -9.56 8.47 -5.54
CA GLY A 57 -11.01 8.60 -5.57
C GLY A 57 -11.60 9.81 -4.83
N SER A 58 -10.82 10.54 -4.03
CA SER A 58 -11.37 11.59 -3.15
C SER A 58 -12.09 12.71 -3.93
N PRO A 59 -13.43 12.79 -3.88
CA PRO A 59 -14.22 13.85 -4.55
C PRO A 59 -14.03 15.21 -3.88
N LEU A 60 -13.57 15.22 -2.61
CA LEU A 60 -13.34 16.43 -1.83
C LEU A 60 -12.19 17.28 -2.41
N ARG A 61 -11.17 16.67 -3.02
CA ARG A 61 -10.14 17.44 -3.76
C ARG A 61 -10.66 17.98 -5.09
N ARG A 62 -11.58 17.28 -5.77
CA ARG A 62 -12.23 17.80 -6.99
C ARG A 62 -13.12 19.00 -6.68
N ALA A 63 -13.82 19.01 -5.54
CA ALA A 63 -14.66 20.14 -5.14
C ALA A 63 -13.85 21.39 -4.77
N VAL A 64 -12.72 21.25 -4.07
CA VAL A 64 -11.86 22.40 -3.72
C VAL A 64 -11.17 23.01 -4.95
N ALA A 65 -10.84 22.20 -5.96
CA ALA A 65 -10.30 22.71 -7.23
C ALA A 65 -11.36 23.34 -8.16
N ALA A 66 -12.65 23.14 -7.88
CA ALA A 66 -13.77 23.58 -8.72
C ALA A 66 -14.55 24.78 -8.14
N ALA A 67 -14.09 25.39 -7.05
CA ALA A 67 -14.65 26.63 -6.53
C ALA A 67 -13.81 27.82 -7.02
N PRO A 68 -14.08 28.41 -8.20
CA PRO A 68 -13.58 29.75 -8.48
C PRO A 68 -14.25 30.68 -7.46
N TYR A 69 -13.41 31.43 -6.73
CA TYR A 69 -13.80 32.60 -5.96
C TYR A 69 -14.91 33.37 -6.70
N ARG A 70 -16.14 33.33 -6.19
CA ARG A 70 -17.22 34.21 -6.65
C ARG A 70 -17.17 35.44 -5.75
N GLY A 71 -16.45 36.46 -6.22
CA GLY A 71 -16.61 37.83 -5.76
C GLY A 71 -17.94 38.43 -6.22
#